data_AF-A0A9E1WVG9-F1
#
_entry.id   AF-A0A9E1WVG9-F1
#
_cell.length_a   1.000
_cell.length_b   1.000
_cell.length_c   1.000
_cell.angle_alpha   90.00
_cell.angle_beta   90.00
_cell.angle_gamma   90.00
#
_symmetry.space_group_name_H-M   'P 1'
#
loop_
_entity.id
_entity.type
_entity.pdbx_description
1 polymer ?
#
loop_
_entity_poly.entity_id
_entity_poly.type
_entity_poly.pdbx_seq_one_letter_code
_entity_poly.pdbx_strand_id
1 'polypeptide(L)' 'MLQKFTSYHAQIYNHFNHERHLESRQTYKQKRSAALIEWFQICAS' A
#
# COMPACT_ATOMS: atom_id res chain seq x y z
N MET A 1 7.37 -21.72 5.82
CA MET A 1 6.85 -20.82 4.78
C MET A 1 5.76 -19.87 5.30
N LEU A 2 4.90 -20.30 6.23
CA LEU A 2 3.82 -19.48 6.81
C LEU A 2 4.27 -18.27 7.66
N GLN A 3 5.22 -18.43 8.59
CA GLN A 3 5.61 -17.32 9.50
C GLN A 3 6.19 -16.09 8.78
N LYS A 4 7.01 -16.31 7.74
CA LYS A 4 7.56 -15.20 6.94
C LYS A 4 6.45 -14.48 6.20
N PHE A 5 5.51 -15.23 5.62
CA PHE A 5 4.35 -14.66 4.92
C PHE A 5 3.47 -13.82 5.86
N THR A 6 3.13 -14.34 7.05
CA THR A 6 2.35 -13.56 8.04
C THR A 6 3.10 -12.35 8.54
N SER A 7 4.42 -12.41 8.71
CA SER A 7 5.25 -11.26 9.10
C SER A 7 5.22 -10.15 8.03
N TYR A 8 5.41 -10.51 6.76
CA TYR A 8 5.32 -9.53 5.66
C TYR A 8 3.91 -8.95 5.51
N HIS A 9 2.88 -9.81 5.59
CA HIS A 9 1.49 -9.36 5.53
C HIS A 9 1.16 -8.37 6.67
N ALA A 10 1.59 -8.67 7.89
CA ALA A 10 1.40 -7.79 9.04
C ALA A 10 2.18 -6.48 8.90
N GLN A 11 3.42 -6.48 8.41
CA GLN A 11 4.18 -5.26 8.16
C GLN A 11 3.48 -4.35 7.15
N ILE A 12 3.06 -4.90 6.01
CA ILE A 12 2.34 -4.17 4.98
C ILE A 12 1.05 -3.58 5.54
N TYR A 13 0.24 -4.42 6.19
CA TYR A 13 -1.05 -4.00 6.75
C TYR A 13 -0.89 -2.91 7.82
N ASN A 14 0.07 -3.08 8.73
CA ASN A 14 0.33 -2.13 9.80
C ASN A 14 0.89 -0.80 9.28
N HIS A 15 1.82 -0.83 8.31
CA HIS A 15 2.39 0.39 7.72
C HIS A 15 1.32 1.24 7.03
N PHE A 16 0.51 0.63 6.16
CA PHE A 16 -0.59 1.34 5.50
C PHE A 16 -1.72 1.75 6.46
N ASN A 17 -1.95 0.99 7.55
CA ASN A 17 -2.91 1.38 8.58
C ASN A 17 -2.43 2.59 9.38
N HIS A 18 -1.14 2.63 9.73
CA HIS A 18 -0.57 3.69 10.54
C HIS A 18 -0.64 5.03 9.82
N GLU A 19 -0.27 5.05 8.54
CA GLU A 19 -0.30 6.28 7.73
C GLU A 19 -1.72 6.75 7.38
N ARG A 20 -2.72 5.86 7.44
CA ARG A 20 -4.11 6.22 7.11
C ARG A 20 -4.71 7.29 8.02
N HIS A 21 -4.28 7.34 9.28
CA HIS A 21 -4.76 8.34 10.23
C HIS A 21 -3.92 9.62 10.22
N LEU A 22 -2.70 9.56 9.68
CA LEU A 22 -1.80 10.69 9.53
C LEU A 22 -2.05 11.48 8.24
N GLU A 23 -2.70 10.84 7.26
CA GLU A 23 -3.00 11.41 5.96
C GLU A 23 -4.46 11.81 5.83
N SER A 24 -4.71 12.98 5.23
CA SER A 24 -6.08 13.37 4.89
C SER A 24 -6.69 12.36 3.90
N ARG A 25 -8.01 12.18 3.96
CA ARG A 25 -8.74 11.32 3.00
C ARG A 25 -8.43 11.70 1.55
N GLN A 26 -8.22 12.99 1.27
CA GLN A 26 -7.90 13.48 -0.07
C GLN A 26 -6.50 13.03 -0.50
N THR A 27 -5.50 13.20 0.37
CA THR A 27 -4.12 12.75 0.12
C THR A 27 -4.06 11.24 -0.10
N TYR A 28 -4.78 10.47 0.71
CA TYR A 28 -4.87 9.01 0.55
C TYR A 28 -5.41 8.61 -0.82
N LYS A 29 -6.48 9.27 -1.30
CA LYS A 29 -7.05 8.99 -2.63
C LYS A 29 -6.04 9.28 -3.75
N GLN A 30 -5.31 10.38 -3.65
CA GLN A 30 -4.28 10.75 -4.65
C GLN A 30 -3.14 9.73 -4.69
N LYS A 31 -2.59 9.38 -3.51
CA LYS A 31 -1.52 8.36 -3.39
C LYS A 31 -1.97 7.01 -3.95
N ARG A 32 -3.20 6.57 -3.66
CA ARG A 32 -3.78 5.33 -4.20
C ARG A 32 -3.90 5.35 -5.72
N SER A 33 -4.36 6.45 -6.31
CA SER A 33 -4.48 6.57 -7.77
C SER A 33 -3.11 6.56 -8.46
N ALA A 34 -2.12 7.25 -7.90
CA ALA A 34 -0.75 7.26 -8.41
C ALA A 34 -0.13 5.86 -8.39
N ALA A 35 -0.20 5.17 -7.23
CA ALA A 35 0.31 3.80 -7.09
C ALA A 35 -0.36 2.80 -8.05
N LEU A 36 -1.65 2.98 -8.34
CA LEU A 36 -2.36 2.12 -9.30
C LEU A 36 -1.87 2.34 -10.74
N ILE A 37 -1.59 3.60 -11.12
CA ILE A 37 -1.03 3.92 -12.44
C ILE A 37 0.36 3.32 -12.59
N GLU A 38 1.23 3.51 -11.59
CA GLU A 38 2.58 2.93 -11.56
C GLU A 38 2.52 1.40 -11.66
N TRP A 39 1.62 0.76 -10.90
CA TRP A 39 1.41 -0.69 -10.98
C TRP A 39 1.03 -1.15 -12.39
N PHE A 40 0.10 -0.44 -13.05
CA PHE A 40 -0.26 -0.79 -14.43
C PHE A 40 0.89 -0.58 -15.41
N GLN A 41 1.74 0.43 -15.21
CA GLN A 41 2.94 0.61 -16.04
C GLN A 41 3.92 -0.55 -15.88
N ILE A 42 4.12 -1.03 -14.65
CA ILE A 42 4.98 -2.20 -14.36
C ILE A 42 4.39 -3.50 -14.94
N CYS A 43 3.07 -3.67 -14.94
CA CYS A 43 2.44 -4.85 -15.53
C CYS A 43 2.32 -4.80 -17.06
N ALA A 44 2.35 -3.61 -17.66
CA ALA A 44 2.28 -3.40 -19.11
C ALA A 44 3.66 -3.47 -19.79
N SER A 45 4.74 -3.53 -19.02
CA SER A 45 6.10 -3.83 -19.50
C SER A 45 6.37 -5.33 -19.53
#